data_AF-A0A940TUR4-F1
#
_entry.id   AF-A0A940TUR4-F1
#
_cell.length_a   1.000
_cell.length_b   1.000
_cell.length_c   1.000
_cell.angle_alpha   90.00
_cell.angle_beta   90.00
_cell.angle_gamma   90.00
#
_symmetry.space_group_name_H-M   'P 1'
#
loop_
_entity.id
_entity.type
_entity.pdbx_description
1 polymer ?
#
loop_
_entity_poly.entity_id
_entity_poly.type
_entity_poly.pdbx_seq_one_letter_code
_entity_poly.pdbx_strand_id
1 'polypeptide(L)'
;MADYEFTEFTQELDERVVDIARVAKVVKGGRRFSFRVTVVVGDNRGSVGVGIGKANAVPDAMRKASERARKDMHKVALYETTIPHEVLGKVAGARVLLKPASAGTGVIAGGGVRAVLEAAGVSDILTKSLGSNNILNVVFATMDALDQLKSPQEEAIRRGKSVKELAPFWDRRKHV
;
A
#
# COMPACT_ATOMS: atom_id res chain seq x y z
N MET A 1 -37.72 -20.74 -18.69
CA MET A 1 -36.25 -20.65 -18.78
C MET A 1 -35.88 -19.43 -17.96
N ALA A 2 -35.47 -19.62 -16.71
CA ALA A 2 -35.25 -18.52 -15.78
C ALA A 2 -33.99 -17.75 -16.20
N ASP A 3 -34.14 -16.44 -16.35
CA ASP A 3 -33.04 -15.51 -16.61
C ASP A 3 -32.08 -15.56 -15.42
N TYR A 4 -30.90 -16.16 -15.64
CA TYR A 4 -29.81 -16.15 -14.68
C TYR A 4 -29.07 -14.82 -14.86
N GLU A 5 -29.43 -13.83 -14.05
CA GLU A 5 -28.67 -12.58 -13.94
C GLU A 5 -27.27 -12.92 -13.38
N PHE A 6 -26.26 -12.89 -14.25
CA PHE A 6 -24.86 -12.89 -13.84
C PHE A 6 -24.54 -11.54 -13.21
N THR A 7 -24.71 -11.42 -11.90
CA THR A 7 -24.15 -10.29 -11.16
C THR A 7 -22.63 -10.45 -11.15
N GLU A 8 -21.91 -9.70 -12.00
CA GLU A 8 -20.46 -9.56 -11.85
C GLU A 8 -20.20 -8.94 -10.49
N PHE A 9 -19.73 -9.74 -9.53
CA PHE A 9 -19.15 -9.26 -8.27
C PHE A 9 -17.86 -8.52 -8.59
N THR A 10 -17.98 -7.31 -9.13
CA THR A 10 -16.86 -6.40 -9.29
C THR A 10 -16.41 -6.07 -7.88
N GLN A 11 -15.26 -6.59 -7.47
CA GLN A 11 -14.65 -6.21 -6.20
C GLN A 11 -14.57 -4.68 -6.16
N GLU A 12 -15.20 -4.08 -5.16
CA GLU A 12 -15.18 -2.64 -4.96
C GLU A 12 -13.78 -2.28 -4.46
N LEU A 13 -12.91 -1.93 -5.41
CA LEU A 13 -11.54 -1.52 -5.14
C LEU A 13 -11.54 -0.03 -4.79
N ASP A 14 -10.90 0.31 -3.67
CA ASP A 14 -10.66 1.70 -3.27
C ASP A 14 -9.48 2.25 -4.08
N GLU A 15 -9.76 3.24 -4.94
CA GLU A 15 -8.75 3.91 -5.75
C GLU A 15 -8.44 5.30 -5.20
N ARG A 16 -7.17 5.54 -4.89
CA ARG A 16 -6.71 6.79 -4.28
C ARG A 16 -5.60 7.41 -5.10
N VAL A 17 -5.79 8.68 -5.48
CA VAL A 17 -4.78 9.45 -6.19
C VAL A 17 -3.81 10.05 -5.18
N VAL A 18 -2.52 9.73 -5.31
CA VAL A 18 -1.48 10.20 -4.39
C VAL A 18 -0.77 11.44 -4.90
N ASP A 19 -0.42 11.47 -6.19
CA ASP A 19 0.34 12.55 -6.79
C ASP A 19 -0.05 12.77 -8.25
N ILE A 20 -0.17 14.03 -8.64
CA ILE A 20 -0.37 14.48 -10.01
C ILE A 20 0.72 15.50 -10.33
N ALA A 21 1.62 15.15 -11.25
CA ALA A 21 2.74 15.99 -11.64
C ALA A 21 2.74 16.28 -13.15
N ARG A 22 2.93 17.54 -13.52
CA ARG A 22 3.19 17.92 -14.92
C ARG A 22 4.68 17.77 -15.22
N VAL A 23 5.02 16.85 -16.11
CA VAL A 23 6.40 16.56 -16.55
C VAL A 23 6.61 17.03 -17.99
N ALA A 24 7.86 17.25 -18.39
CA ALA A 24 8.17 17.73 -19.75
C ALA A 24 9.39 17.04 -20.36
N LYS A 25 9.33 16.76 -21.66
CA LYS A 25 10.48 16.36 -22.49
C LYS A 25 10.92 17.55 -23.34
N VAL A 26 12.19 17.95 -23.23
CA VAL A 26 12.78 19.00 -24.07
C VAL A 26 13.04 18.43 -25.47
N VAL A 27 12.69 19.19 -26.50
CA VAL A 27 12.90 18.87 -27.93
C VAL A 27 13.50 20.09 -28.65
N LYS A 28 14.03 19.92 -29.87
CA LYS A 28 14.71 20.98 -30.63
C LYS A 28 13.90 22.29 -30.76
N GLY A 29 12.57 22.22 -30.74
CA GLY A 29 11.66 23.36 -30.88
C GLY A 29 10.83 23.71 -29.63
N GLY A 30 11.18 23.22 -28.44
CA GLY A 30 10.47 23.58 -27.20
C GLY A 30 10.35 22.43 -26.20
N ARG A 31 9.22 22.38 -25.48
CA ARG A 31 8.95 21.36 -24.45
C ARG A 31 7.62 20.66 -24.72
N ARG A 32 7.65 19.34 -24.80
CA ARG A 32 6.43 18.51 -24.82
C ARG A 32 6.02 18.20 -23.38
N PHE A 33 4.87 18.67 -22.97
CA PHE A 33 4.32 18.41 -21.64
C PHE A 33 3.51 17.11 -21.61
N SER A 34 3.51 16.45 -20.46
CA SER A 34 2.65 15.31 -20.14
C SER A 34 2.31 15.36 -18.65
N PHE A 35 1.27 14.67 -18.23
CA PHE A 35 0.94 14.46 -16.83
C PHE A 35 1.34 13.07 -16.39
N ARG A 36 1.98 12.98 -15.23
CA ARG A 36 2.24 11.74 -14.49
C ARG A 36 1.25 11.69 -13.33
N VAL A 37 0.56 10.57 -13.18
CA VAL A 37 -0.34 10.32 -12.06
C VAL A 37 0.15 9.06 -11.33
N THR A 38 0.15 9.11 -10.01
CA THR A 38 0.40 7.96 -9.14
C THR A 38 -0.89 7.62 -8.41
N VAL A 39 -1.36 6.39 -8.58
CA VAL A 39 -2.60 5.87 -7.98
C VAL A 39 -2.24 4.67 -7.13
N VAL A 40 -2.91 4.56 -5.98
CA VAL A 40 -2.91 3.37 -5.14
C VAL A 40 -4.29 2.74 -5.26
N VAL A 41 -4.33 1.43 -5.39
CA VAL A 41 -5.58 0.66 -5.43
C VAL A 41 -5.50 -0.42 -4.37
N GLY A 42 -6.58 -0.64 -3.63
CA GLY A 42 -6.65 -1.73 -2.66
C GLY A 42 -8.06 -2.21 -2.39
N ASP A 43 -8.17 -3.37 -1.76
CA ASP A 43 -9.44 -4.02 -1.42
C ASP A 43 -9.88 -3.76 0.03
N ASN A 44 -9.12 -2.95 0.78
CA ASN A 44 -9.27 -2.73 2.22
C ASN A 44 -9.26 -4.02 3.06
N ARG A 45 -8.75 -5.12 2.51
CA ARG A 45 -8.77 -6.47 3.10
C ARG A 45 -7.42 -7.16 3.01
N GLY A 46 -6.35 -6.38 2.92
CA GLY A 46 -4.98 -6.88 2.87
C GLY A 46 -4.46 -7.11 1.46
N SER A 47 -5.05 -6.49 0.43
CA SER A 47 -4.44 -6.39 -0.91
C SER A 47 -4.27 -4.94 -1.31
N VAL A 48 -3.08 -4.57 -1.79
CA VAL A 48 -2.79 -3.21 -2.25
C VAL A 48 -1.82 -3.24 -3.44
N GLY A 49 -2.00 -2.32 -4.37
CA GLY A 49 -1.16 -2.15 -5.54
C GLY A 49 -0.93 -0.68 -5.85
N VAL A 50 0.20 -0.39 -6.50
CA VAL A 50 0.59 0.98 -6.85
C VAL A 50 0.80 1.08 -8.36
N GLY A 51 0.22 2.09 -8.98
CA GLY A 51 0.28 2.30 -10.42
C GLY A 51 0.76 3.70 -10.76
N ILE A 52 1.65 3.78 -11.75
CA ILE A 52 2.07 5.04 -12.35
C ILE A 52 1.59 5.11 -13.78
N GLY A 53 0.88 6.18 -14.12
CA GLY A 53 0.39 6.46 -15.46
C GLY A 53 0.98 7.76 -16.01
N LYS A 54 1.19 7.81 -17.32
CA LYS A 54 1.61 9.03 -18.02
C LYS A 54 0.85 9.20 -19.33
N ALA A 55 0.28 10.39 -19.53
CA ALA A 55 -0.43 10.74 -20.76
C ALA A 55 -0.42 12.26 -20.99
N ASN A 56 -0.99 12.71 -22.11
CA ASN A 56 -1.11 14.14 -22.42
C ASN A 56 -2.25 14.81 -21.65
N ALA A 57 -3.30 14.06 -21.30
CA ALA A 57 -4.41 14.49 -20.48
C ALA A 57 -4.42 13.75 -19.14
N VAL A 58 -4.89 14.40 -18.08
CA VAL A 58 -4.94 13.82 -16.72
C VAL A 58 -5.85 12.58 -16.65
N PRO A 59 -7.07 12.56 -17.22
CA PRO A 59 -7.96 11.40 -17.15
C PRO A 59 -7.35 10.14 -17.78
N ASP A 60 -6.65 10.30 -18.91
CA ASP A 60 -5.97 9.18 -19.57
C ASP A 60 -4.75 8.69 -18.79
N ALA A 61 -4.03 9.59 -18.12
CA ALA A 61 -2.93 9.21 -17.24
C ALA A 61 -3.45 8.44 -16.02
N MET A 62 -4.58 8.89 -15.45
CA MET A 62 -5.23 8.24 -14.31
C MET A 62 -5.73 6.84 -14.68
N ARG A 63 -6.44 6.68 -15.82
CA ARG A 63 -6.90 5.35 -16.30
C ARG A 63 -5.73 4.36 -16.43
N LYS A 64 -4.63 4.81 -17.06
CA LYS A 64 -3.40 3.99 -17.19
C LYS A 64 -2.76 3.64 -15.84
N ALA A 65 -2.84 4.55 -14.87
CA ALA A 65 -2.33 4.31 -13.52
C ALA A 65 -3.18 3.27 -12.79
N SER A 66 -4.51 3.43 -12.78
CA SER A 66 -5.45 2.49 -12.15
C SER A 66 -5.34 1.08 -12.75
N GLU A 67 -5.29 0.94 -14.08
CA GLU A 67 -5.11 -0.36 -14.73
C GLU A 67 -3.80 -1.06 -14.35
N ARG A 68 -2.72 -0.29 -14.16
CA ARG A 68 -1.43 -0.84 -13.72
C ARG A 68 -1.47 -1.25 -12.25
N ALA A 69 -2.04 -0.40 -11.39
CA ALA A 69 -2.18 -0.70 -9.96
C ALA A 69 -3.00 -1.97 -9.72
N ARG A 70 -4.11 -2.15 -10.45
CA ARG A 70 -4.96 -3.35 -10.37
C ARG A 70 -4.22 -4.63 -10.75
N LYS A 71 -3.29 -4.56 -11.72
CA LYS A 71 -2.46 -5.71 -12.14
C LYS A 71 -1.34 -6.02 -11.16
N ASP A 72 -0.90 -5.02 -10.41
CA ASP A 72 0.21 -5.07 -9.46
C ASP A 72 -0.30 -5.12 -8.01
N MET A 73 -1.46 -5.75 -7.77
CA MET A 73 -1.96 -5.96 -6.42
C MET A 73 -1.22 -7.10 -5.73
N HIS A 74 -0.70 -6.82 -4.54
CA HIS A 74 0.01 -7.77 -3.71
C HIS A 74 -0.71 -7.96 -2.38
N LYS A 75 -0.58 -9.16 -1.81
CA LYS A 75 -1.17 -9.50 -0.52
C LYS A 75 -0.25 -9.07 0.62
N VAL A 76 -0.81 -8.38 1.60
CA VAL A 76 -0.14 -7.85 2.78
C VAL A 76 -0.54 -8.67 4.01
N ALA A 77 0.43 -8.99 4.86
CA ALA A 77 0.16 -9.67 6.12
C ALA A 77 -0.40 -8.68 7.15
N LEU A 78 -1.71 -8.73 7.38
CA LEU A 78 -2.39 -7.97 8.42
C LEU A 78 -2.61 -8.80 9.69
N TYR A 79 -2.65 -8.14 10.84
CA TYR A 79 -3.02 -8.74 12.12
C TYR A 79 -4.06 -7.87 12.81
N GLU A 80 -5.30 -8.35 12.87
CA GLU A 80 -6.46 -7.61 13.37
C GLU A 80 -6.63 -6.26 12.63
N THR A 81 -6.35 -5.15 13.30
CA THR A 81 -6.44 -3.78 12.76
C THR A 81 -5.09 -3.16 12.40
N THR A 82 -3.98 -3.87 12.64
CA THR A 82 -2.60 -3.37 12.51
C THR A 82 -1.65 -4.36 11.82
N ILE A 83 -0.34 -4.11 11.86
CA ILE A 83 0.72 -4.95 11.27
C ILE A 83 1.32 -5.94 12.30
N PRO A 84 1.82 -7.13 11.89
CA PRO A 84 2.37 -8.14 12.80
C PRO A 84 3.69 -7.80 13.53
N HIS A 85 4.50 -6.91 13.00
CA HIS A 85 5.74 -6.42 13.64
C HIS A 85 6.20 -5.10 13.03
N GLU A 86 7.13 -4.42 13.68
CA GLU A 86 7.73 -3.20 13.11
C GLU A 86 8.67 -3.53 11.96
N VAL A 87 8.65 -2.70 10.92
CA VAL A 87 9.42 -2.88 9.69
C VAL A 87 9.92 -1.54 9.18
N LEU A 88 11.07 -1.55 8.51
CA LEU A 88 11.67 -0.38 7.90
C LEU A 88 11.87 -0.62 6.41
N GLY A 89 10.96 -0.10 5.60
CA GLY A 89 11.08 -0.15 4.14
C GLY A 89 12.04 0.91 3.61
N LYS A 90 12.73 0.60 2.52
CA LYS A 90 13.72 1.50 1.91
C LYS A 90 13.69 1.43 0.40
N VAL A 91 13.46 2.58 -0.23
CA VAL A 91 13.61 2.75 -1.68
C VAL A 91 14.44 3.99 -1.96
N ALA A 92 15.58 3.77 -2.63
CA ALA A 92 16.60 4.80 -2.84
C ALA A 92 16.97 5.53 -1.53
N GLY A 93 16.74 6.83 -1.45
CA GLY A 93 16.98 7.65 -0.25
C GLY A 93 15.78 7.76 0.71
N ALA A 94 14.61 7.23 0.35
CA ALA A 94 13.42 7.25 1.21
C ALA A 94 13.42 6.03 2.14
N ARG A 95 13.11 6.26 3.42
CA ARG A 95 12.97 5.22 4.44
C ARG A 95 11.66 5.42 5.17
N VAL A 96 10.84 4.37 5.28
CA VAL A 96 9.55 4.44 5.99
C VAL A 96 9.57 3.42 7.10
N LEU A 97 9.47 3.91 8.34
CA LEU A 97 9.27 3.08 9.51
C LEU A 97 7.77 2.87 9.71
N LEU A 98 7.34 1.62 9.76
CA LEU A 98 5.99 1.22 10.14
C LEU A 98 6.06 0.56 11.51
N LYS A 99 5.23 1.03 12.44
CA LYS A 99 5.15 0.50 13.79
C LYS A 99 3.70 0.14 14.15
N PRO A 100 3.46 -1.07 14.67
CA PRO A 100 2.14 -1.50 15.11
C PRO A 100 1.61 -0.60 16.22
N ALA A 101 0.29 -0.42 16.24
CA ALA A 101 -0.40 0.43 17.20
C ALA A 101 -1.59 -0.32 17.83
N SER A 102 -2.03 0.15 18.99
CA SER A 102 -3.24 -0.38 19.64
C SER A 102 -4.50 0.04 18.88
N ALA A 103 -5.55 -0.78 18.98
CA ALA A 103 -6.85 -0.47 18.40
C ALA A 103 -7.36 0.91 18.84
N GLY A 104 -7.84 1.72 17.90
CA GLY A 104 -8.35 3.08 18.14
C GLY A 104 -7.29 4.18 18.04
N THR A 105 -6.06 3.86 17.63
CA THR A 105 -5.01 4.87 17.34
C THR A 105 -5.26 5.59 16.01
N GLY A 106 -5.86 4.90 15.05
CA GLY A 106 -6.03 5.41 13.69
C GLY A 106 -4.72 5.39 12.87
N VAL A 107 -4.80 5.91 11.64
CA VAL A 107 -3.67 5.95 10.70
C VAL A 107 -2.88 7.25 10.85
N ILE A 108 -1.81 7.20 11.64
CA ILE A 108 -0.88 8.33 11.82
C ILE A 108 0.25 8.20 10.80
N ALA A 109 0.00 8.77 9.62
CA ALA A 109 0.93 8.71 8.49
C ALA A 109 0.90 9.96 7.61
N GLY A 110 2.02 10.20 6.92
CA GLY A 110 2.11 11.22 5.86
C GLY A 110 1.30 10.83 4.63
N GLY A 111 0.87 11.78 3.80
CA GLY A 111 -0.13 11.57 2.75
C GLY A 111 0.10 10.35 1.84
N GLY A 112 1.31 10.18 1.30
CA GLY A 112 1.63 9.03 0.44
C GLY A 112 1.62 7.68 1.18
N VAL A 113 2.10 7.65 2.43
CA VAL A 113 2.09 6.45 3.27
C VAL A 113 0.66 6.11 3.70
N ARG A 114 -0.13 7.13 4.09
CA ARG A 114 -1.53 7.00 4.48
C ARG A 114 -2.37 6.38 3.37
N ALA A 115 -2.23 6.87 2.14
CA ALA A 115 -3.00 6.35 1.01
C ALA A 115 -2.77 4.84 0.78
N VAL A 116 -1.53 4.36 0.96
CA VAL A 116 -1.19 2.94 0.87
C VAL A 116 -1.78 2.13 2.02
N LEU A 117 -1.61 2.61 3.25
CA LEU A 117 -2.05 1.88 4.44
C LEU A 117 -3.57 1.77 4.52
N GLU A 118 -4.28 2.85 4.20
CA GLU A 118 -5.74 2.85 4.19
C GLU A 118 -6.27 1.92 3.08
N ALA A 119 -5.72 1.99 1.86
CA ALA A 119 -6.11 1.09 0.77
C ALA A 119 -5.80 -0.39 1.07
N ALA A 120 -4.73 -0.66 1.83
CA ALA A 120 -4.41 -2.00 2.30
C ALA A 120 -5.40 -2.52 3.37
N GLY A 121 -6.18 -1.65 4.02
CA GLY A 121 -7.08 -2.01 5.12
C GLY A 121 -6.45 -1.91 6.52
N VAL A 122 -5.35 -1.17 6.68
CA VAL A 122 -4.75 -0.91 7.99
C VAL A 122 -5.48 0.26 8.65
N SER A 123 -6.07 0.01 9.82
CA SER A 123 -6.80 1.03 10.58
C SER A 123 -5.94 1.71 11.63
N ASP A 124 -5.02 0.98 12.26
CA ASP A 124 -4.23 1.45 13.41
C ASP A 124 -2.73 1.29 13.16
N ILE A 125 -2.01 2.40 13.02
CA ILE A 125 -0.57 2.35 12.73
C ILE A 125 0.13 3.67 13.02
N LEU A 126 1.34 3.57 13.54
CA LEU A 126 2.27 4.68 13.72
C LEU A 126 3.36 4.60 12.66
N THR A 127 3.61 5.70 11.96
CA THR A 127 4.63 5.72 10.92
C THR A 127 5.57 6.90 11.05
N LYS A 128 6.78 6.74 10.49
CA LYS A 128 7.71 7.85 10.32
C LYS A 128 8.40 7.74 8.98
N SER A 129 8.25 8.79 8.16
CA SER A 129 9.08 8.98 6.97
C SER A 129 10.42 9.58 7.39
N LEU A 130 11.51 8.95 6.97
CA LEU A 130 12.89 9.31 7.22
C LEU A 130 13.65 9.44 5.89
N GLY A 131 14.68 10.28 5.87
CA GLY A 131 15.48 10.50 4.66
C GLY A 131 14.76 11.37 3.62
N SER A 132 14.67 10.89 2.38
CA SER A 132 14.06 11.63 1.26
C SER A 132 12.54 11.72 1.40
N ASN A 133 11.99 12.89 1.07
CA ASN A 133 10.55 13.19 1.02
C ASN A 133 9.95 13.03 -0.39
N ASN A 134 10.65 12.39 -1.33
CA ASN A 134 10.12 12.14 -2.67
C ASN A 134 8.91 11.19 -2.59
N ILE A 135 7.73 11.68 -2.97
CA ILE A 135 6.44 10.97 -2.82
C ILE A 135 6.47 9.58 -3.47
N LEU A 136 7.02 9.45 -4.67
CA LEU A 136 7.10 8.14 -5.35
C LEU A 136 7.92 7.15 -4.53
N ASN A 137 9.11 7.56 -4.10
CA ASN A 137 9.99 6.68 -3.33
C ASN A 137 9.41 6.36 -1.96
N VAL A 138 8.69 7.30 -1.34
CA VAL A 138 7.97 7.06 -0.08
C VAL A 138 6.88 6.01 -0.27
N VAL A 139 6.07 6.11 -1.32
CA VAL A 139 5.02 5.11 -1.63
C VAL A 139 5.63 3.72 -1.87
N PHE A 140 6.68 3.63 -2.69
CA PHE A 140 7.36 2.34 -2.93
C PHE A 140 8.10 1.82 -1.69
N ALA A 141 8.66 2.70 -0.85
CA ALA A 141 9.25 2.29 0.42
C ALA A 141 8.20 1.77 1.40
N THR A 142 6.97 2.29 1.36
CA THR A 142 5.86 1.71 2.12
C THR A 142 5.49 0.33 1.59
N MET A 143 5.41 0.14 0.26
CA MET A 143 5.16 -1.19 -0.32
C MET A 143 6.25 -2.21 0.07
N ASP A 144 7.52 -1.82 -0.05
CA ASP A 144 8.66 -2.63 0.41
C ASP A 144 8.59 -2.97 1.91
N ALA A 145 8.10 -2.05 2.74
CA ALA A 145 7.87 -2.32 4.15
C ALA A 145 6.76 -3.36 4.36
N LEU A 146 5.66 -3.28 3.60
CA LEU A 146 4.55 -4.21 3.69
C LEU A 146 4.91 -5.61 3.19
N ASP A 147 5.72 -5.72 2.14
CA ASP A 147 6.21 -7.00 1.59
C ASP A 147 7.12 -7.76 2.57
N GLN A 148 7.80 -7.04 3.46
CA GLN A 148 8.64 -7.62 4.51
C GLN A 148 7.84 -8.22 5.66
N LEU A 149 6.55 -7.88 5.78
CA LEU A 149 5.69 -8.40 6.83
C LEU A 149 5.51 -9.92 6.67
N LYS A 150 5.41 -10.59 7.80
CA LYS A 150 5.30 -12.04 7.90
C LYS A 150 4.08 -12.36 8.74
N SER A 151 3.18 -13.15 8.18
CA SER A 151 2.04 -13.63 8.95
C SER A 151 2.53 -14.56 10.07
N PRO A 152 2.07 -14.37 11.32
CA PRO A 152 2.34 -15.29 12.42
C PRO A 152 1.91 -16.74 12.11
N GLN A 153 0.82 -16.92 11.34
CA GLN A 153 0.32 -18.24 10.98
C GLN A 153 1.26 -18.94 10.00
N GLU A 154 1.72 -18.21 8.98
CA GLU A 154 2.65 -18.75 7.98
C GLU A 154 4.02 -19.08 8.60
N GLU A 155 4.51 -18.22 9.50
CA GLU A 155 5.75 -18.48 10.24
C GLU A 155 5.63 -19.64 11.22
N ALA A 156 4.47 -19.85 11.84
CA ALA A 156 4.21 -20.99 12.72
C ALA A 156 4.28 -22.32 11.96
N ILE A 157 3.65 -22.39 10.79
CA ILE A 157 3.73 -23.56 9.91
C ILE A 157 5.18 -23.79 9.47
N ARG A 158 5.88 -22.72 9.04
CA ARG A 158 7.26 -22.79 8.57
C ARG A 158 8.24 -23.29 9.64
N ARG A 159 8.05 -22.89 10.90
CA ARG A 159 8.94 -23.22 12.02
C ARG A 159 8.50 -24.45 12.81
N GLY A 160 7.34 -25.02 12.53
CA GLY A 160 6.77 -26.15 13.29
C GLY A 160 6.45 -25.81 14.74
N LYS A 161 6.11 -24.54 15.03
CA LYS A 161 5.80 -24.07 16.39
C LYS A 161 4.32 -23.73 16.53
N SER A 162 3.84 -23.64 17.78
CA SER A 162 2.48 -23.19 18.05
C SER A 162 2.29 -21.73 17.61
N VAL A 163 1.10 -21.39 17.08
CA VAL A 163 0.76 -20.02 16.65
C VAL A 163 0.87 -19.03 17.82
N LYS A 164 0.52 -19.48 19.04
CA LYS A 164 0.58 -18.68 20.26
C LYS A 164 2.01 -18.23 20.60
N GLU A 165 3.01 -19.07 20.33
CA GLU A 165 4.42 -18.73 20.52
C GLU A 165 4.96 -17.76 19.47
N LEU A 166 4.31 -17.63 18.32
CA LEU A 166 4.76 -16.78 17.21
C LEU A 166 3.88 -15.56 16.97
N ALA A 167 2.81 -15.38 17.75
CA ALA A 167 2.00 -14.17 17.78
C ALA A 167 2.86 -12.91 17.98
N PRO A 168 2.40 -11.70 17.62
CA PRO A 168 3.17 -10.49 17.83
C PRO A 168 3.58 -10.25 19.29
N PHE A 169 4.73 -9.61 19.53
CA PHE A 169 5.30 -9.49 20.88
C PHE A 169 4.39 -8.74 21.88
N TRP A 170 3.57 -7.81 21.39
CA TRP A 170 2.62 -7.06 22.22
C TRP A 170 1.37 -7.87 22.57
N ASP A 171 1.02 -8.87 21.75
CA ASP A 171 -0.15 -9.72 21.98
C ASP A 171 0.17 -10.87 22.94
N ARG A 172 1.38 -11.46 22.83
CA ARG A 172 1.86 -12.49 23.77
C ARG A 172 1.81 -12.04 25.23
N ARG A 173 2.05 -10.75 25.50
CA ARG A 173 2.07 -10.20 26.87
C ARG A 173 0.69 -10.12 27.54
N LYS A 174 -0.41 -10.21 26.79
CA LYS A 174 -1.78 -10.17 27.36
C LYS A 174 -2.19 -11.51 28.00
N HIS A 175 -1.47 -12.58 27.71
CA HIS A 175 -1.81 -13.95 28.11
C HIS A 175 -0.76 -14.60 29.04
N VAL A 176 0.12 -13.78 29.62
CA VAL A 176 1.02 -14.14 30.73
C VAL A 176 0.43 -13.53 31.99
#